data_AF-A0A6B3CCU2-F1
#
_entry.id   AF-A0A6B3CCU2-F1
#
_cell.length_a   1.000
_cell.length_b   1.000
_cell.length_c   1.000
_cell.angle_alpha   90.00
_cell.angle_beta   90.00
_cell.angle_gamma   90.00
#
_symmetry.space_group_name_H-M   'P 1'
#
loop_
_entity.id
_entity.type
_entity.pdbx_description
1 polymer ?
#
loop_
_entity_poly.entity_id
_entity_poly.type
_entity_poly.pdbx_seq_one_letter_code
_entity_poly.pdbx_strand_id
1 'polypeptide(L)' 'GAYGGREAKRHAQFAKDAGCQAVMCLPPNAYRADDRAVLEHFELVASAGLPVTAYNNPVDTKVDLRPDLLAKL' A
#
# COMPACT_ATOMS: atom_id res chain seq x y z
N GLY A 1 -0.28 -2.07 -7.32
CA GLY A 1 -0.74 -2.90 -6.18
C GLY A 1 -0.47 -4.37 -6.47
N ALA A 2 -0.23 -5.17 -5.44
CA ALA A 2 -0.03 -6.62 -5.53
C ALA A 2 -0.67 -7.30 -4.31
N TYR A 3 -0.91 -8.61 -4.39
CA TYR A 3 -1.62 -9.37 -3.34
C TYR A 3 -0.87 -9.47 -2.00
N GLY A 4 0.45 -9.22 -1.99
CA GLY A 4 1.28 -9.27 -0.78
C GLY A 4 2.23 -8.08 -0.68
N GLY A 5 2.57 -7.66 0.54
CA GLY A 5 3.40 -6.48 0.81
C GLY A 5 4.82 -6.55 0.23
N ARG A 6 5.44 -7.74 0.19
CA ARG A 6 6.78 -7.92 -0.41
C ARG A 6 6.76 -7.67 -1.93
N GLU A 7 5.74 -8.17 -2.61
CA GLU A 7 5.57 -7.94 -4.05
C GLU A 7 5.25 -6.47 -4.34
N ALA A 8 4.39 -5.85 -3.51
CA ALA A 8 4.09 -4.42 -3.63
C ALA A 8 5.35 -3.55 -3.45
N LYS A 9 6.22 -3.86 -2.47
CA LYS A 9 7.53 -3.21 -2.31
C LYS A 9 8.43 -3.42 -3.52
N ARG A 10 8.49 -4.63 -4.09
CA ARG A 10 9.29 -4.92 -5.28
C ARG A 10 8.84 -4.07 -6.48
N HIS A 11 7.53 -3.91 -6.67
CA HIS A 11 7.00 -3.03 -7.70
C HIS A 11 7.29 -1.55 -7.44
N ALA A 12 7.24 -1.10 -6.18
CA ALA A 12 7.60 0.26 -5.82
C ALA A 12 9.10 0.55 -6.06
N GLN A 13 9.97 -0.42 -5.78
CA GLN A 13 11.40 -0.33 -6.11
C GLN A 13 11.61 -0.22 -7.63
N PHE A 14 10.94 -1.08 -8.40
CA PHE A 14 11.01 -1.02 -9.86
C PHE A 14 10.52 0.35 -10.40
N ALA A 15 9.41 0.87 -9.87
CA ALA A 15 8.89 2.18 -10.26
C ALA A 15 9.89 3.30 -9.95
N LYS A 16 10.54 3.26 -8.79
CA LYS A 16 11.60 4.19 -8.44
C LYS A 16 12.78 4.11 -9.41
N ASP A 17 13.25 2.90 -9.72
CA ASP A 17 14.37 2.68 -10.65
C ASP A 17 14.02 3.12 -12.08
N ALA A 18 12.74 3.06 -12.45
CA ALA A 18 12.20 3.57 -13.71
C ALA A 18 12.00 5.10 -13.72
N GLY A 19 12.30 5.81 -12.63
CA GLY A 19 12.18 7.26 -12.54
C GLY A 19 10.77 7.79 -12.27
N CYS A 20 9.84 6.94 -11.79
CA CYS A 20 8.54 7.41 -11.33
C CYS A 20 8.67 8.30 -10.08
N GLN A 21 7.75 9.25 -9.90
CA GLN A 21 7.76 10.20 -8.78
C GLN A 21 6.96 9.72 -7.57
N ALA A 22 6.00 8.81 -7.79
CA ALA A 22 5.15 8.23 -6.76
C ALA A 22 4.57 6.90 -7.25
N VAL A 23 4.04 6.11 -6.32
CA VAL A 23 3.22 4.93 -6.62
C VAL A 23 1.84 5.05 -5.97
N MET A 24 0.84 4.51 -6.63
CA MET A 24 -0.50 4.34 -6.06
C MET A 24 -0.66 2.89 -5.58
N CYS A 25 -1.04 2.71 -4.32
CA CYS A 25 -1.08 1.39 -3.68
C CYS A 25 -2.44 1.12 -3.04
N LEU A 26 -3.03 -0.03 -3.41
CA LEU A 26 -4.19 -0.61 -2.73
C LEU A 26 -3.75 -1.19 -1.37
N PRO A 27 -4.67 -1.33 -0.40
CA PRO A 27 -4.42 -2.14 0.80
C PRO A 27 -4.22 -3.62 0.43
N PRO A 28 -3.75 -4.45 1.38
CA PRO A 28 -3.80 -5.90 1.24
C PRO A 28 -5.22 -6.35 0.88
N ASN A 29 -5.38 -7.05 -0.23
CA ASN A 29 -6.68 -7.41 -0.80
C ASN A 29 -6.87 -8.93 -0.99
N ALA A 30 -5.89 -9.74 -0.56
CA ALA A 30 -5.99 -11.19 -0.58
C ALA A 30 -6.86 -11.76 0.55
N TYR A 31 -7.10 -10.95 1.59
CA TYR A 31 -7.91 -11.27 2.77
C TYR A 31 -8.42 -9.98 3.41
N ARG A 32 -9.36 -10.09 4.36
CA ARG A 32 -9.77 -8.95 5.19
C ARG A 32 -8.66 -8.62 6.19
N ALA A 33 -7.81 -7.67 5.83
CA ALA A 33 -6.71 -7.22 6.68
C ALA A 33 -7.23 -6.40 7.87
N ASP A 34 -6.56 -6.53 9.00
CA ASP A 34 -6.75 -5.64 10.15
C ASP A 34 -5.92 -4.35 9.99
N ASP A 35 -6.19 -3.36 10.84
CA ASP A 35 -5.49 -2.07 10.81
C ASP A 35 -3.97 -2.23 10.86
N ARG A 36 -3.46 -3.17 11.68
CA ARG A 36 -2.02 -3.40 11.83
C ARG A 36 -1.40 -3.89 10.52
N ALA A 37 -2.01 -4.88 9.88
CA ALA A 37 -1.55 -5.41 8.60
C ALA A 37 -1.60 -4.35 7.48
N VAL A 38 -2.58 -3.44 7.53
CA VAL A 38 -2.65 -2.31 6.60
C VAL A 38 -1.48 -1.35 6.81
N LEU A 39 -1.19 -0.96 8.06
CA LEU A 39 -0.06 -0.08 8.39
C LEU A 39 1.28 -0.71 7.98
N GLU A 40 1.53 -1.95 8.41
CA GLU A 40 2.74 -2.72 8.07
C GLU A 40 2.92 -2.84 6.54
N HIS A 41 1.81 -2.98 5.78
CA HIS A 41 1.85 -3.01 4.32
C HIS A 41 2.32 -1.68 3.72
N PHE A 42 1.72 -0.56 4.12
CA PHE A 42 2.07 0.75 3.57
C PHE A 42 3.49 1.17 3.98
N GLU A 43 3.89 0.92 5.23
CA GLU A 43 5.27 1.14 5.69
C GLU A 43 6.27 0.33 4.86
N LEU A 44 5.96 -0.95 4.59
CA LEU A 44 6.83 -1.81 3.79
C LEU A 44 6.95 -1.29 2.34
N VAL A 45 5.86 -0.84 1.73
CA VAL A 45 5.90 -0.27 0.37
C VAL A 45 6.66 1.06 0.35
N ALA A 46 6.38 1.96 1.31
CA ALA A 46 7.07 3.24 1.45
C ALA A 46 8.58 3.08 1.70
N SER A 47 9.00 1.97 2.33
CA SER A 47 10.43 1.65 2.53
C SER A 47 11.23 1.46 1.22
N ALA A 48 10.58 1.39 0.06
CA ALA A 48 11.25 1.50 -1.25
C ALA A 48 11.83 2.90 -1.51
N GLY A 49 11.47 3.90 -0.69
CA GLY A 49 11.94 5.27 -0.79
C GLY A 49 11.30 6.05 -1.93
N LEU A 50 10.02 5.78 -2.21
CA LEU A 50 9.19 6.50 -3.15
C LEU A 50 7.87 6.90 -2.46
N PRO A 51 7.37 8.14 -2.65
CA PRO A 51 6.06 8.54 -2.13
C PRO A 51 4.95 7.56 -2.53
N VAL A 52 4.08 7.22 -1.56
CA VAL A 52 2.98 6.28 -1.75
C VAL A 52 1.65 7.00 -1.55
N THR A 53 0.80 6.96 -2.56
CA THR A 53 -0.60 7.40 -2.46
C THR A 53 -1.47 6.17 -2.18
N ALA A 54 -2.18 6.20 -1.06
CA ALA A 54 -3.14 5.16 -0.71
C ALA A 54 -4.36 5.19 -1.66
N TYR A 55 -4.75 4.04 -2.20
CA TYR A 55 -5.94 3.87 -3.01
C TYR A 55 -7.01 3.13 -2.21
N ASN A 56 -8.01 3.88 -1.74
CA ASN A 56 -9.14 3.29 -1.02
C ASN A 56 -10.23 2.82 -1.98
N ASN A 57 -10.43 1.51 -2.09
CA ASN A 57 -11.54 0.89 -2.81
C ASN A 57 -12.10 -0.28 -1.96
N PRO A 58 -12.96 0.00 -0.96
CA PRO A 58 -13.43 -1.01 -0.01
C PRO A 58 -14.38 -2.03 -0.65
N VAL A 59 -15.04 -1.68 -1.76
CA VAL A 59 -15.95 -2.59 -2.49
C VAL A 59 -15.20 -3.81 -2.99
N ASP A 60 -14.02 -3.60 -3.60
CA ASP A 60 -13.23 -4.68 -4.17
C ASP A 60 -12.26 -5.29 -3.16
N THR A 61 -11.62 -4.47 -2.33
CA THR A 61 -10.55 -4.93 -1.42
C THR A 61 -11.07 -5.54 -0.13
N LYS A 62 -12.34 -5.29 0.23
CA LYS A 62 -12.92 -5.64 1.54
C LYS A 62 -12.18 -5.04 2.74
N VAL A 63 -11.36 -4.02 2.51
CA VAL A 63 -10.62 -3.24 3.50
C VAL A 63 -10.95 -1.77 3.26
N ASP A 64 -11.40 -1.08 4.30
CA ASP A 64 -11.68 0.35 4.25
C ASP A 64 -10.53 1.15 4.87
N LEU A 65 -9.91 2.02 4.07
CA LEU A 65 -8.88 2.94 4.52
C LEU A 65 -9.51 4.18 5.17
N ARG A 66 -9.99 3.96 6.39
CA ARG A 66 -10.65 4.99 7.20
C ARG A 66 -9.69 6.15 7.51
N PRO A 67 -10.17 7.40 7.64
CA PRO A 67 -9.32 8.55 7.92
C PRO A 67 -8.46 8.42 9.18
N ASP A 68 -8.99 7.81 10.26
CA ASP A 68 -8.28 7.57 11.51
C ASP A 68 -7.14 6.55 11.38
N LEU A 69 -7.24 5.63 10.42
CA LEU A 69 -6.19 4.68 10.09
C LEU A 69 -5.10 5.34 9.24
N LEU A 70 -5.50 6.09 8.21
CA LEU A 70 -4.57 6.79 7.33
C LEU A 70 -3.75 7.87 8.06
N ALA A 71 -4.31 8.51 9.09
CA ALA A 71 -3.61 9.49 9.90
C ALA A 71 -2.43 8.92 10.72
N LYS A 72 -2.28 7.58 10.78
CA LYS A 72 -1.19 6.90 11.48
C LYS A 72 0.01 6.57 10.57
N LEU A 73 -0.12 6.80 9.26
CA LEU A 73 0.91 6.52 8.24
C LEU A 73 1.91 7.68 8.09
#